data_AF-A0AAW4EL71-F1
#
_entry.id   AF-A0AAW4EL71-F1
#
_cell.length_a   1.000
_cell.length_b   1.000
_cell.length_c   1.000
_cell.angle_alpha   90.00
_cell.angle_beta   90.00
_cell.angle_gamma   90.00
#
_symmetry.space_group_name_H-M   'P 1'
#
loop_
_entity.id
_entity.type
_entity.pdbx_description
1 polymer ?
#
loop_
_entity_poly.entity_id
_entity_poly.type
_entity_poly.pdbx_seq_one_letter_code
_entity_poly.pdbx_strand_id
1 'polypeptide(L)'
;MAAIEEGTTSVLAHLRKTEKSALGTVTSIALICVGLDWCDFEPYEQIKGWLIAAAGIVVLYALVPALVRCGMAGGAKSVWSVVRVSLMLLLFTLISFYSSYYLISASFVAPGRELSDKYLNFPPVIAALWTAGMGWYIHFQATSKNHRTNNSFNLLMQTRTSAEFLRRALDVQMVFPFGCNVTKDDEGHFSSDNLKVLAQQTLSSLSVEEGGAGQPPTLDESKVKAIEGMKYLLNYYEFMAVGIEANDLEENMLFNTIGGTVCSIRDRADLYVQHVRKNGQILCFAALDRLVARWKQRLEDEKHAHAKANLKQ
;
A
#
# COMPACT_ATOMS: atom_id res chain seq x y z
N MET A 1 -2.70 -13.27 -6.60
CA MET A 1 -2.47 -12.92 -5.19
C MET A 1 -1.18 -13.51 -4.64
N ALA A 2 -0.79 -14.74 -5.01
CA ALA A 2 0.39 -15.41 -4.46
C ALA A 2 1.69 -14.59 -4.42
N ALA A 3 2.06 -13.75 -5.41
CA ALA A 3 3.38 -13.06 -5.40
C ALA A 3 3.45 -11.74 -4.56
N ILE A 4 2.36 -10.95 -4.48
CA ILE A 4 2.31 -9.75 -3.60
C ILE A 4 1.85 -10.14 -2.19
N GLU A 5 1.00 -11.16 -2.11
CA GLU A 5 0.72 -11.82 -0.85
C GLU A 5 1.98 -12.56 -0.38
N GLU A 6 2.84 -13.13 -1.24
CA GLU A 6 4.18 -13.62 -0.86
C GLU A 6 5.08 -12.49 -0.38
N GLY A 7 5.06 -11.31 -1.00
CA GLY A 7 5.85 -10.18 -0.51
C GLY A 7 5.38 -9.68 0.87
N THR A 8 4.09 -9.52 1.06
CA THR A 8 3.50 -9.04 2.33
C THR A 8 3.43 -10.13 3.41
N THR A 9 3.22 -11.39 3.05
CA THR A 9 3.35 -12.55 3.95
C THR A 9 4.80 -12.88 4.22
N SER A 10 5.74 -12.63 3.30
CA SER A 10 7.19 -12.69 3.55
C SER A 10 7.58 -11.65 4.58
N VAL A 11 7.14 -10.40 4.41
CA VAL A 11 7.39 -9.35 5.40
C VAL A 11 6.70 -9.71 6.71
N LEU A 12 5.42 -10.11 6.73
CA LEU A 12 4.74 -10.52 7.97
C LEU A 12 5.31 -11.79 8.61
N ALA A 13 5.82 -12.74 7.84
CA ALA A 13 6.46 -13.96 8.32
C ALA A 13 7.87 -13.66 8.83
N HIS A 14 8.62 -12.80 8.15
CA HIS A 14 9.89 -12.29 8.62
C HIS A 14 9.69 -11.47 9.89
N LEU A 15 8.62 -10.68 9.96
CA LEU A 15 8.19 -9.92 11.14
C LEU A 15 7.82 -10.85 12.28
N ARG A 16 7.01 -11.89 12.06
CA ARG A 16 6.72 -12.93 13.05
C ARG A 16 7.97 -13.67 13.49
N LYS A 17 8.93 -13.90 12.58
CA LYS A 17 10.20 -14.56 12.90
C LYS A 17 11.07 -13.65 13.76
N THR A 18 11.17 -12.36 13.43
CA THR A 18 11.88 -11.37 14.27
C THR A 18 11.16 -11.13 15.58
N GLU A 19 9.83 -11.12 15.60
CA GLU A 19 9.01 -11.01 16.81
C GLU A 19 9.25 -12.22 17.72
N LYS A 20 9.22 -13.45 17.19
CA LYS A 20 9.55 -14.66 17.95
C LYS A 20 11.00 -14.66 18.44
N SER A 21 11.93 -14.20 17.61
CA SER A 21 13.35 -14.09 18.01
C SER A 21 13.55 -13.06 19.11
N ALA A 22 12.88 -11.92 19.01
CA ALA A 22 12.94 -10.85 20.00
C ALA A 22 12.21 -11.22 21.29
N LEU A 23 11.07 -11.89 21.19
CA LEU A 23 10.37 -12.47 22.33
C LEU A 23 11.27 -13.51 23.01
N GLY A 24 12.00 -14.32 22.24
CA GLY A 24 12.98 -15.29 22.73
C GLY A 24 14.14 -14.65 23.48
N THR A 25 14.72 -13.54 22.99
CA THR A 25 15.76 -12.81 23.74
C THR A 25 15.19 -12.14 24.98
N VAL A 26 13.99 -11.55 24.90
CA VAL A 26 13.34 -10.94 26.08
C VAL A 26 13.01 -11.99 27.14
N THR A 27 12.48 -13.15 26.77
CA THR A 27 12.21 -14.24 27.73
C THR A 27 13.49 -14.82 28.30
N SER A 28 14.56 -14.94 27.50
CA SER A 28 15.86 -15.40 27.98
C SER A 28 16.46 -14.43 28.99
N ILE A 29 16.39 -13.12 28.72
CA ILE A 29 16.87 -12.07 29.63
C ILE A 29 16.00 -12.04 30.91
N ALA A 30 14.68 -12.17 30.78
CA ALA A 30 13.78 -12.26 31.93
C ALA A 30 14.06 -13.49 32.81
N LEU A 31 14.33 -14.65 32.20
CA LEU A 31 14.74 -15.86 32.90
C LEU A 31 16.07 -15.70 33.63
N ILE A 32 17.05 -15.00 33.03
CA ILE A 32 18.31 -14.66 33.68
C ILE A 32 18.06 -13.74 34.87
N CYS A 33 17.21 -12.71 34.74
CA CYS A 33 16.84 -11.82 35.84
C CYS A 33 16.14 -12.56 36.99
N VAL A 34 15.22 -13.48 36.69
CA VAL A 34 14.54 -14.30 37.71
C VAL A 34 15.51 -15.29 38.37
N GLY A 35 16.41 -15.90 37.60
CA GLY A 35 17.43 -16.82 38.14
C GLY A 35 18.43 -16.14 39.06
N LEU A 36 18.76 -14.87 38.80
CA LEU A 36 19.58 -14.04 39.68
C LEU A 36 18.86 -13.69 40.99
N ASP A 37 17.53 -13.77 41.05
CA ASP A 37 16.79 -13.49 42.28
C ASP A 37 16.90 -14.60 43.34
N TRP A 38 17.35 -15.79 42.96
CA TRP A 38 17.54 -16.93 43.87
C TRP A 38 18.86 -16.97 44.64
N CYS A 39 19.79 -16.04 44.39
CA CYS A 39 21.06 -15.99 45.11
C CYS A 39 21.02 -14.92 46.23
N ASP A 40 20.93 -15.36 47.49
CA ASP A 40 20.97 -14.51 48.70
C ASP A 40 22.41 -14.16 49.09
N PHE A 41 22.95 -13.05 48.57
CA PHE A 41 24.28 -12.52 48.94
C PHE A 41 24.19 -11.00 49.14
N GLU A 42 24.75 -10.41 50.20
CA GLU A 42 24.48 -9.01 50.60
C GLU A 42 25.04 -7.89 49.67
N PRO A 43 26.27 -7.94 49.10
CA PRO A 43 26.74 -6.91 48.14
C PRO A 43 26.06 -6.97 46.77
N TYR A 44 25.00 -7.77 46.63
CA TYR A 44 24.40 -8.15 45.36
C TYR A 44 23.29 -7.21 44.90
N GLU A 45 22.60 -6.49 45.79
CA GLU A 45 21.45 -5.65 45.41
C GLU A 45 21.83 -4.50 44.47
N GLN A 46 23.00 -3.88 44.68
CA GLN A 46 23.52 -2.85 43.79
C GLN A 46 23.84 -3.41 42.41
N ILE A 47 24.53 -4.55 42.37
CA ILE A 47 24.92 -5.22 41.12
C ILE A 47 23.66 -5.67 40.36
N LYS A 48 22.65 -6.20 41.07
CA LYS A 48 21.33 -6.54 40.53
C LYS A 48 20.65 -5.33 39.88
N GLY A 49 20.61 -4.18 40.56
CA GLY A 49 20.03 -2.95 40.01
C GLY A 49 20.69 -2.52 38.70
N TRP A 50 22.03 -2.46 38.67
CA TRP A 50 22.78 -2.12 37.45
C TRP A 50 22.61 -3.13 36.32
N LEU A 51 22.53 -4.43 36.63
CA LEU A 51 22.27 -5.48 35.64
C LEU A 51 20.88 -5.34 35.03
N ILE A 52 19.84 -5.04 35.84
CA ILE A 52 18.48 -4.81 35.36
C ILE A 52 18.43 -3.58 34.44
N ALA A 53 19.12 -2.50 34.80
CA ALA A 53 19.21 -1.30 33.96
C ALA A 53 19.94 -1.58 32.63
N ALA A 54 21.08 -2.29 32.67
CA ALA A 54 21.82 -2.68 31.47
C ALA A 54 20.98 -3.59 30.56
N ALA A 55 20.26 -4.56 31.13
CA ALA A 55 19.33 -5.41 30.40
C ALA A 55 18.22 -4.60 29.72
N GLY A 56 17.65 -3.60 30.42
CA GLY A 56 16.68 -2.66 29.85
C GLY A 56 17.20 -1.92 28.62
N ILE A 57 18.44 -1.40 28.70
CA ILE A 57 19.09 -0.69 27.59
C ILE A 57 19.34 -1.63 26.39
N VAL A 58 19.80 -2.85 26.64
CA VAL A 58 20.06 -3.84 25.58
C VAL A 58 18.77 -4.22 24.86
N VAL A 59 17.68 -4.46 25.59
CA VAL A 59 16.36 -4.75 25.01
C VAL A 59 15.88 -3.58 24.14
N LEU A 60 16.03 -2.34 24.63
CA LEU A 60 15.65 -1.16 23.88
C LEU A 60 16.46 -1.01 22.58
N TYR A 61 17.79 -1.18 22.67
CA TYR A 61 18.69 -1.10 21.51
C TYR A 61 18.38 -2.18 20.46
N ALA A 62 18.03 -3.40 20.88
CA ALA A 62 17.69 -4.49 19.98
C ALA A 62 16.33 -4.31 19.30
N LEU A 63 15.33 -3.80 20.02
CA LEU A 63 13.93 -3.73 19.55
C LEU A 63 13.62 -2.47 18.75
N VAL A 64 14.28 -1.34 19.02
CA VAL A 64 14.00 -0.07 18.32
C VAL A 64 14.21 -0.18 16.79
N PRO A 65 15.32 -0.73 16.27
CA PRO A 65 15.50 -0.89 14.82
C PRO A 65 14.46 -1.80 14.18
N ALA A 66 14.02 -2.85 14.89
CA ALA A 66 12.97 -3.72 14.42
C ALA A 66 11.64 -2.97 14.33
N LEU A 67 11.28 -2.21 15.37
CA LEU A 67 10.08 -1.39 15.42
C LEU A 67 10.05 -0.35 14.27
N VAL A 68 11.17 0.31 14.01
CA VAL A 68 11.31 1.28 12.90
C VAL A 68 11.08 0.58 11.55
N ARG A 69 11.71 -0.58 11.33
CA ARG A 69 11.48 -1.36 10.10
C ARG A 69 10.02 -1.81 9.96
N CYS A 70 9.37 -2.21 11.05
CA CYS A 70 7.93 -2.54 11.05
C CYS A 70 7.06 -1.34 10.63
N GLY A 71 7.40 -0.15 11.13
CA GLY A 71 6.68 1.08 10.82
C GLY A 71 6.84 1.50 9.35
N MET A 72 8.04 1.33 8.79
CA MET A 72 8.33 1.67 7.40
C MET A 72 7.72 0.66 6.41
N ALA A 73 7.77 -0.64 6.71
CA ALA A 73 7.38 -1.68 5.76
C ALA A 73 5.86 -1.98 5.75
N GLY A 74 5.18 -1.89 6.90
CA GLY A 74 3.80 -2.36 7.03
C GLY A 74 2.71 -1.32 6.71
N GLY A 75 3.09 -0.06 6.52
CA GLY A 75 2.17 1.05 6.27
C GLY A 75 1.03 1.14 7.31
N ALA A 76 -0.16 1.55 6.86
CA ALA A 76 -1.32 1.74 7.76
C ALA A 76 -1.81 0.45 8.46
N LYS A 77 -1.53 -0.74 7.91
CA LYS A 77 -1.98 -2.02 8.48
C LYS A 77 -1.16 -2.42 9.71
N SER A 78 0.11 -2.01 9.79
CA SER A 78 0.98 -2.35 10.92
C SER A 78 0.89 -1.36 12.09
N VAL A 79 0.17 -0.25 11.95
CA VAL A 79 0.08 0.82 12.97
C VAL A 79 -0.25 0.26 14.35
N TRP A 80 -1.33 -0.52 14.47
CA TRP A 80 -1.72 -1.11 15.75
C TRP A 80 -0.72 -2.13 16.30
N SER A 81 0.02 -2.81 15.44
CA SER A 81 1.09 -3.72 15.87
C SER A 81 2.28 -2.94 16.43
N VAL A 82 2.70 -1.88 15.73
CA VAL A 82 3.78 -0.99 16.16
C VAL A 82 3.41 -0.31 17.49
N VAL A 83 2.19 0.22 17.60
CA VAL A 83 1.69 0.84 18.84
C VAL A 83 1.75 -0.16 20.00
N ARG A 84 1.21 -1.37 19.85
CA ARG A 84 1.22 -2.39 20.91
C ARG A 84 2.65 -2.79 21.33
N VAL A 85 3.53 -3.07 20.38
CA VAL A 85 4.93 -3.44 20.68
C VAL A 85 5.67 -2.29 21.35
N SER A 86 5.48 -1.06 20.87
CA SER A 86 6.11 0.13 21.45
C SER A 86 5.59 0.43 22.86
N LEU A 87 4.31 0.17 23.14
CA LEU A 87 3.72 0.32 24.47
C LEU A 87 4.28 -0.72 25.43
N MET A 88 4.42 -1.98 24.99
CA MET A 88 5.05 -3.03 25.80
C MET A 88 6.50 -2.70 26.12
N LEU A 89 7.24 -2.16 25.14
CA LEU A 89 8.61 -1.70 25.34
C LEU A 89 8.68 -0.53 26.33
N LEU A 90 7.76 0.44 26.23
CA LEU A 90 7.65 1.52 27.20
C LEU A 90 7.40 0.96 28.61
N LEU A 91 6.39 0.11 28.79
CA LEU A 91 6.08 -0.48 30.10
C LEU A 91 7.27 -1.25 30.67
N PHE A 92 7.97 -2.03 29.84
CA PHE A 92 9.19 -2.73 30.26
C PHE A 92 10.29 -1.77 30.71
N THR A 93 10.52 -0.67 29.99
CA THR A 93 11.52 0.34 30.39
C THR A 93 11.15 1.05 31.68
N LEU A 94 9.86 1.32 31.90
CA LEU A 94 9.38 1.94 33.14
C LEU A 94 9.56 0.99 34.33
N ILE A 95 9.17 -0.28 34.18
CA ILE A 95 9.36 -1.31 35.21
C ILE A 95 10.84 -1.49 35.53
N SER A 96 11.69 -1.66 34.51
CA SER A 96 13.15 -1.79 34.67
C SER A 96 13.75 -0.58 35.39
N PHE A 97 13.32 0.64 35.06
CA PHE A 97 13.75 1.86 35.73
C PHE A 97 13.34 1.89 37.20
N TYR A 98 12.06 1.65 37.53
CA TYR A 98 11.59 1.68 38.91
C TYR A 98 12.25 0.59 39.76
N SER A 99 12.36 -0.64 39.24
CA SER A 99 13.04 -1.75 39.93
C SER A 99 14.51 -1.42 40.20
N SER A 100 15.23 -0.91 39.19
CA SER A 100 16.62 -0.49 39.37
C SER A 100 16.75 0.67 40.35
N TYR A 101 15.84 1.65 40.30
CA TYR A 101 15.87 2.82 41.19
C TYR A 101 15.69 2.41 42.65
N TYR A 102 14.67 1.61 42.98
CA TYR A 102 14.42 1.19 44.36
C TYR A 102 15.55 0.32 44.91
N LEU A 103 16.06 -0.64 44.14
CA LEU A 103 17.19 -1.48 44.55
C LEU A 103 18.45 -0.66 44.82
N ILE A 104 18.80 0.26 43.92
CA ILE A 104 19.97 1.12 44.11
C ILE A 104 19.75 2.06 45.30
N SER A 105 18.59 2.72 45.38
CA SER A 105 18.31 3.69 46.45
C SER A 105 18.32 3.04 47.83
N ALA A 106 17.80 1.82 47.98
CA ALA A 106 17.79 1.08 49.23
C ALA A 106 19.21 0.82 49.75
N SER A 107 20.13 0.49 48.85
CA SER A 107 21.53 0.23 49.21
C SER A 107 22.33 1.51 49.57
N PHE A 108 21.82 2.71 49.27
CA PHE A 108 22.51 3.99 49.50
C PHE A 108 21.97 4.80 50.68
N VAL A 109 20.98 4.31 51.42
CA VAL A 109 20.43 4.97 52.63
C VAL A 109 21.43 4.87 53.80
N ALA A 110 22.56 5.56 53.67
CA ALA A 110 23.25 6.12 54.82
C ALA A 110 22.47 7.37 55.27
N PRO A 111 22.27 7.59 56.59
CA PRO A 111 21.47 8.71 57.08
C PRO A 111 22.08 10.05 56.64
N GLY A 112 21.39 10.80 55.78
CA GLY A 112 21.70 12.20 55.48
C GLY A 112 21.95 12.60 54.02
N ARG A 113 21.75 11.74 53.02
CA ARG A 113 21.78 12.17 51.59
C ARG A 113 20.42 12.04 50.91
N GLU A 114 19.77 13.19 50.68
CA GLU A 114 18.59 13.35 49.82
C GLU A 114 18.94 13.21 48.32
N LEU A 115 19.57 12.10 47.92
CA LEU A 115 19.31 11.60 46.57
C LEU A 115 17.85 11.11 46.64
N SER A 116 16.86 11.61 45.90
CA SER A 116 16.95 12.00 44.50
C SER A 116 15.51 12.18 43.94
N ASP A 117 14.70 13.07 44.53
CA ASP A 117 13.33 13.34 44.02
C ASP A 117 13.32 13.78 42.55
N LYS A 118 14.43 14.39 42.09
CA LYS A 118 14.62 14.83 40.70
C LYS A 118 14.59 13.68 39.70
N TYR A 119 15.08 12.48 40.06
CA TYR A 119 15.13 11.37 39.10
C TYR A 119 13.79 10.63 38.97
N LEU A 120 12.91 10.75 39.97
CA LEU A 120 11.55 10.22 39.90
C LEU A 120 10.71 10.93 38.80
N ASN A 121 11.18 12.08 38.30
CA ASN A 121 10.56 12.81 37.19
C ASN A 121 10.94 12.29 35.80
N PHE A 122 11.94 11.40 35.66
CA PHE A 122 12.31 10.84 34.35
C PHE A 122 11.21 9.96 33.73
N PRO A 123 10.58 9.02 34.44
CA PRO A 123 9.55 8.15 33.86
C PRO A 123 8.36 8.91 33.26
N PRO A 124 7.78 9.94 33.92
CA PRO A 124 6.75 10.77 33.31
C PRO A 124 7.21 11.49 32.03
N VAL A 125 8.45 11.99 32.00
CA VAL A 125 9.02 12.67 30.81
C VAL A 125 9.17 11.68 29.65
N ILE A 126 9.67 10.47 29.91
CA ILE A 126 9.81 9.42 28.88
C ILE A 126 8.42 9.01 28.35
N ALA A 127 7.44 8.83 29.23
CA ALA A 127 6.08 8.50 28.82
C ALA A 127 5.43 9.62 27.99
N ALA A 128 5.66 10.89 28.34
CA ALA A 128 5.19 12.04 27.57
C ALA A 128 5.84 12.09 26.17
N LEU A 129 7.16 11.91 26.08
CA LEU A 129 7.89 11.86 24.80
C LEU A 129 7.41 10.69 23.93
N TRP A 130 7.21 9.52 24.52
CA TRP A 130 6.66 8.37 23.81
C TRP A 130 5.25 8.67 23.27
N THR A 131 4.38 9.27 24.09
CA THR A 131 3.00 9.60 23.69
C THR A 131 2.99 10.61 22.55
N ALA A 132 3.82 11.65 22.62
CA ALA A 132 3.95 12.65 21.57
C ALA A 132 4.47 12.03 20.25
N GLY A 133 5.54 11.22 20.33
CA GLY A 133 6.11 10.53 19.17
C GLY A 133 5.12 9.55 18.53
N MET A 134 4.39 8.78 19.34
CA MET A 134 3.38 7.84 18.85
C MET A 134 2.18 8.56 18.24
N GLY A 135 1.73 9.66 18.87
CA GLY A 135 0.66 10.50 18.32
C GLY A 135 1.02 11.04 16.93
N TRP A 136 2.24 11.56 16.76
CA TRP A 136 2.72 12.01 15.45
C TRP A 136 2.80 10.87 14.43
N TYR A 137 3.30 9.71 14.83
CA TYR A 137 3.39 8.54 13.97
C TYR A 137 2.02 8.07 13.47
N ILE A 138 1.04 7.94 14.38
CA ILE A 138 -0.34 7.55 14.03
C ILE A 138 -0.94 8.60 13.08
N HIS A 139 -0.78 9.89 13.39
CA HIS A 139 -1.28 10.98 12.57
C HIS A 139 -0.68 10.96 11.16
N PHE A 140 0.63 10.77 11.03
CA PHE A 140 1.31 10.66 9.74
C PHE A 140 0.75 9.49 8.91
N GLN A 141 0.63 8.31 9.52
CA GLN A 141 0.11 7.13 8.82
C GLN A 141 -1.36 7.28 8.41
N ALA A 142 -2.19 7.87 9.27
CA ALA A 142 -3.58 8.18 8.95
C ALA A 142 -3.67 9.19 7.80
N THR A 143 -2.84 10.23 7.82
CA THR A 143 -2.76 11.24 6.76
C THR A 143 -2.34 10.63 5.43
N SER A 144 -1.28 9.82 5.40
CA SER A 144 -0.84 9.14 4.19
C SER A 144 -1.90 8.17 3.64
N LYS A 145 -2.62 7.45 4.51
CA LYS A 145 -3.75 6.62 4.07
C LYS A 145 -4.88 7.45 3.47
N ASN A 146 -5.27 8.53 4.14
CA ASN A 146 -6.34 9.42 3.66
C ASN A 146 -5.96 10.06 2.32
N HIS A 147 -4.70 10.49 2.16
CA HIS A 147 -4.19 11.06 0.90
C HIS A 147 -4.31 10.07 -0.26
N ARG A 148 -3.83 8.82 -0.09
CA ARG A 148 -3.93 7.78 -1.12
C ARG A 148 -5.37 7.43 -1.47
N THR A 149 -6.24 7.35 -0.45
CA THR A 149 -7.66 7.08 -0.62
C THR A 149 -8.33 8.22 -1.40
N ASN A 150 -8.04 9.47 -1.04
CA ASN A 150 -8.59 10.65 -1.71
C ASN A 150 -8.12 10.76 -3.17
N ASN A 151 -6.83 10.50 -3.44
CA ASN A 151 -6.30 10.50 -4.81
C ASN A 151 -6.99 9.43 -5.68
N SER A 152 -7.18 8.25 -5.11
CA SER A 152 -7.88 7.15 -5.80
C SER A 152 -9.35 7.45 -6.02
N PHE A 153 -9.98 8.13 -5.06
CA PHE A 153 -11.37 8.57 -5.17
C PHE A 153 -11.51 9.65 -6.25
N ASN A 154 -10.60 10.63 -6.30
CA ASN A 154 -10.58 11.65 -7.34
C ASN A 154 -10.39 11.04 -8.73
N LEU A 155 -9.47 10.08 -8.87
CA LEU A 155 -9.28 9.33 -10.11
C LEU A 155 -10.58 8.60 -10.51
N LEU A 156 -11.20 7.88 -9.57
CA LEU A 156 -12.49 7.23 -9.81
C LEU A 156 -13.57 8.24 -10.24
N MET A 157 -13.65 9.39 -9.58
CA MET A 157 -14.62 10.43 -9.93
C MET A 157 -14.37 10.97 -11.33
N GLN A 158 -13.12 11.19 -11.73
CA GLN A 158 -12.79 11.58 -13.10
C GLN A 158 -13.30 10.57 -14.14
N THR A 159 -13.23 9.26 -13.87
CA THR A 159 -13.82 8.26 -14.79
C THR A 159 -15.33 8.37 -14.96
N ARG A 160 -16.03 8.99 -14.00
CA ARG A 160 -17.49 9.13 -13.98
C ARG A 160 -18.00 10.51 -14.37
N THR A 161 -17.19 11.55 -14.20
CA THR A 161 -17.61 12.94 -14.41
C THR A 161 -16.90 13.61 -15.58
N SER A 162 -15.75 13.10 -16.03
CA SER A 162 -15.06 13.65 -17.19
C SER A 162 -15.83 13.33 -18.47
N ALA A 163 -16.35 14.37 -19.12
CA ALA A 163 -17.05 14.25 -20.40
C ALA A 163 -16.16 13.62 -21.47
N GLU A 164 -14.86 13.94 -21.49
CA GLU A 164 -13.88 13.34 -22.41
C GLU A 164 -13.71 11.85 -22.13
N PHE A 165 -13.54 11.45 -20.87
CA PHE A 165 -13.39 10.03 -20.53
C PHE A 165 -14.64 9.24 -20.93
N LEU A 166 -15.82 9.74 -20.59
CA LEU A 166 -17.10 9.12 -20.93
C LEU A 166 -17.29 9.03 -22.45
N ARG A 167 -16.97 10.10 -23.17
CA ARG A 167 -17.04 10.13 -24.64
C ARG A 167 -16.14 9.06 -25.26
N ARG A 168 -14.87 8.99 -24.86
CA ARG A 168 -13.92 7.98 -25.36
C ARG A 168 -14.34 6.56 -25.00
N ALA A 169 -14.90 6.36 -23.80
CA ALA A 169 -15.45 5.08 -23.38
C ALA A 169 -16.66 4.66 -24.22
N LEU A 170 -17.56 5.60 -24.54
CA LEU A 170 -18.71 5.36 -25.42
C LEU A 170 -18.28 5.05 -26.85
N ASP A 171 -17.33 5.80 -27.42
CA ASP A 171 -16.78 5.54 -28.75
C ASP A 171 -16.25 4.09 -28.85
N VAL A 172 -15.51 3.65 -27.83
CA VAL A 172 -15.02 2.26 -27.72
C VAL A 172 -16.17 1.27 -27.60
N GLN A 173 -17.16 1.54 -26.74
CA GLN A 173 -18.25 0.60 -26.47
C GLN A 173 -19.19 0.42 -27.66
N MET A 174 -19.40 1.46 -28.48
CA MET A 174 -20.24 1.39 -29.67
C MET A 174 -19.66 0.46 -30.75
N VAL A 175 -18.33 0.45 -30.91
CA VAL A 175 -17.65 -0.36 -31.94
C VAL A 175 -17.22 -1.72 -31.41
N PHE A 176 -16.69 -1.76 -30.19
CA PHE A 176 -16.15 -2.95 -29.56
C PHE A 176 -16.90 -3.24 -28.25
N PRO A 177 -18.13 -3.79 -28.30
CA PRO A 177 -18.89 -4.12 -27.10
C PRO A 177 -18.22 -5.24 -26.28
N PHE A 178 -18.78 -5.55 -25.11
CA PHE A 178 -18.24 -6.61 -24.24
C PHE A 178 -18.16 -7.95 -24.97
N GLY A 179 -16.98 -8.58 -24.94
CA GLY A 179 -16.69 -9.84 -25.64
C GLY A 179 -16.18 -9.68 -27.07
N CYS A 180 -16.26 -8.48 -27.66
CA CYS A 180 -15.69 -8.19 -28.97
C CYS A 180 -14.29 -7.60 -28.81
N ASN A 181 -13.28 -8.35 -29.25
CA ASN A 181 -11.89 -7.90 -29.25
C ASN A 181 -11.55 -7.17 -30.56
N VAL A 182 -10.55 -6.30 -30.50
CA VAL A 182 -9.95 -5.71 -31.70
C VAL A 182 -9.38 -6.84 -32.56
N THR A 183 -9.65 -6.81 -33.86
CA THR A 183 -9.25 -7.84 -34.82
C THR A 183 -8.10 -7.39 -35.70
N LYS A 184 -7.53 -8.30 -36.51
CA LYS A 184 -6.45 -7.96 -37.45
C LYS A 184 -6.90 -7.01 -38.56
N ASP A 185 -8.18 -7.05 -38.92
CA ASP A 185 -8.75 -6.17 -39.95
C ASP A 185 -8.72 -4.71 -39.50
N ASP A 186 -8.66 -4.46 -38.19
CA ASP A 186 -8.61 -3.12 -37.61
C ASP A 186 -7.18 -2.55 -37.55
N GLU A 187 -6.15 -3.32 -37.90
CA GLU A 187 -4.74 -2.89 -37.84
C GLU A 187 -4.47 -1.66 -38.72
N GLY A 188 -5.19 -1.52 -39.84
CA GLY A 188 -5.09 -0.34 -40.72
C GLY A 188 -5.45 0.97 -40.02
N HIS A 189 -6.22 0.91 -38.93
CA HIS A 189 -6.67 2.07 -38.18
C HIS A 189 -5.75 2.44 -37.01
N PHE A 190 -4.73 1.65 -36.69
CA PHE A 190 -3.85 1.88 -35.53
C PHE A 190 -2.88 3.07 -35.72
N SER A 191 -2.69 3.55 -36.95
CA SER A 191 -1.84 4.72 -37.21
C SER A 191 -2.41 6.00 -36.59
N SER A 192 -1.56 6.76 -35.90
CA SER A 192 -1.91 8.06 -35.33
C SER A 192 -2.29 9.10 -36.39
N ASP A 193 -1.88 8.91 -37.64
CA ASP A 193 -2.18 9.85 -38.71
C ASP A 193 -3.61 9.73 -39.22
N ASN A 194 -4.27 8.59 -39.01
CA ASN A 194 -5.66 8.37 -39.42
C ASN A 194 -6.61 9.38 -38.77
N LEU A 195 -6.34 9.79 -37.53
CA LEU A 195 -7.15 10.81 -36.85
C LEU A 195 -6.98 12.20 -37.47
N LYS A 196 -5.77 12.55 -37.94
CA LYS A 196 -5.52 13.83 -38.62
C LYS A 196 -6.22 13.86 -39.98
N VAL A 197 -6.14 12.75 -40.71
CA VAL A 197 -6.86 12.57 -41.98
C VAL A 197 -8.36 12.73 -41.76
N LEU A 198 -8.90 12.08 -40.71
CA LEU A 198 -10.30 12.21 -40.31
C LEU A 198 -10.71 13.66 -39.99
N ALA A 199 -9.89 14.35 -39.19
CA ALA A 199 -10.15 15.73 -38.79
C ALA A 199 -10.09 16.68 -40.00
N GLN A 200 -9.15 16.46 -40.91
CA GLN A 200 -9.01 17.24 -42.14
C GLN A 200 -10.18 16.99 -43.11
N GLN A 201 -10.65 15.76 -43.22
CA GLN A 201 -11.86 15.42 -43.99
C GLN A 201 -13.10 16.09 -43.39
N THR A 202 -13.25 16.04 -42.06
CA THR A 202 -14.38 16.69 -41.35
C THR A 202 -14.37 18.21 -41.53
N LEU A 203 -13.20 18.85 -41.46
CA LEU A 203 -13.06 20.29 -41.72
C LEU A 203 -13.42 20.65 -43.16
N SER A 204 -13.01 19.82 -44.11
CA SER A 204 -13.28 20.02 -45.54
C SER A 204 -14.78 19.85 -45.86
N SER A 205 -15.49 18.94 -45.18
CA SER A 205 -16.94 18.77 -45.33
C SER A 205 -17.75 19.88 -44.65
N LEU A 206 -17.28 20.43 -43.52
CA LEU A 206 -17.93 21.54 -42.83
C LEU A 206 -17.89 22.85 -43.63
N SER A 207 -16.87 23.06 -44.46
CA SER A 207 -16.80 24.22 -45.35
C SER A 207 -17.77 24.16 -46.55
N VAL A 208 -18.46 23.03 -46.78
CA VAL A 208 -19.30 22.81 -47.97
C VAL A 208 -20.80 22.80 -47.66
N GLU A 209 -21.22 22.53 -46.43
CA GLU A 209 -22.64 22.41 -46.08
C GLU A 209 -23.08 23.35 -44.93
N GLU A 210 -23.38 24.60 -45.25
CA GLU A 210 -24.28 25.43 -44.43
C GLU A 210 -25.73 25.03 -44.74
N GLY A 211 -26.28 24.00 -44.06
CA GLY A 211 -27.74 23.78 -44.05
C GLY A 211 -28.28 22.37 -43.83
N GLY A 212 -27.45 21.32 -43.79
CA GLY A 212 -27.90 19.93 -43.65
C GLY A 212 -27.64 19.35 -42.26
N ALA A 213 -28.62 18.64 -41.69
CA ALA A 213 -28.39 17.79 -40.51
C ALA A 213 -27.30 16.76 -40.85
N GLY A 214 -26.18 16.81 -40.11
CA GLY A 214 -24.96 16.07 -40.43
C GLY A 214 -25.20 14.58 -40.67
N GLN A 215 -24.65 14.07 -41.78
CA GLN A 215 -24.66 12.65 -42.13
C GLN A 215 -24.06 11.83 -40.98
N PRO A 216 -24.66 10.68 -40.60
CA PRO A 216 -24.10 9.84 -39.54
C PRO A 216 -22.68 9.39 -39.90
N PRO A 217 -21.78 9.29 -38.92
CA PRO A 217 -20.38 8.94 -39.16
C PRO A 217 -20.30 7.59 -39.88
N THR A 218 -19.38 7.49 -40.84
CA THR A 218 -19.13 6.21 -41.51
C THR A 218 -18.59 5.18 -40.50
N LEU A 219 -18.79 3.88 -40.78
CA LEU A 219 -18.30 2.81 -39.91
C LEU A 219 -16.77 2.91 -39.70
N ASP A 220 -16.05 3.29 -40.74
CA ASP A 220 -14.61 3.48 -40.74
C ASP A 220 -14.18 4.62 -39.78
N GLU A 221 -14.87 5.77 -39.88
CA GLU A 221 -14.65 6.89 -38.96
C GLU A 221 -14.92 6.53 -37.50
N SER A 222 -15.97 5.73 -37.28
CA SER A 222 -16.35 5.25 -35.95
C SER A 222 -15.28 4.32 -35.37
N LYS A 223 -14.70 3.43 -36.18
CA LYS A 223 -13.58 2.55 -35.79
C LYS A 223 -12.33 3.34 -35.42
N VAL A 224 -11.95 4.34 -36.23
CA VAL A 224 -10.79 5.21 -35.95
C VAL A 224 -10.99 5.95 -34.61
N LYS A 225 -12.18 6.52 -34.38
CA LYS A 225 -12.50 7.18 -33.09
C LYS A 225 -12.45 6.21 -31.91
N ALA A 226 -12.98 4.99 -32.09
CA ALA A 226 -12.97 3.95 -31.06
C ALA A 226 -11.55 3.51 -30.71
N ILE A 227 -10.65 3.34 -31.68
CA ILE A 227 -9.25 2.95 -31.44
C ILE A 227 -8.50 4.06 -30.70
N GLU A 228 -8.69 5.33 -31.08
CA GLU A 228 -8.07 6.43 -30.33
C GLU A 228 -8.66 6.55 -28.93
N GLY A 229 -9.96 6.30 -28.77
CA GLY A 229 -10.59 6.17 -27.45
C GLY A 229 -9.97 5.04 -26.62
N MET A 230 -9.73 3.88 -27.23
CA MET A 230 -9.09 2.74 -26.57
C MET A 230 -7.69 3.10 -26.09
N LYS A 231 -6.88 3.75 -26.94
CA LYS A 231 -5.55 4.25 -26.58
C LYS A 231 -5.60 5.23 -25.41
N TYR A 232 -6.54 6.16 -25.42
CA TYR A 232 -6.76 7.09 -24.31
C TYR A 232 -7.03 6.34 -22.99
N LEU A 233 -7.95 5.37 -23.02
CA LEU A 233 -8.28 4.56 -21.84
C LEU A 233 -7.11 3.72 -21.35
N LEU A 234 -6.35 3.08 -22.26
CA LEU A 234 -5.16 2.31 -21.90
C LEU A 234 -4.08 3.18 -21.24
N ASN A 235 -3.82 4.37 -21.79
CA ASN A 235 -2.87 5.31 -21.20
C ASN A 235 -3.33 5.77 -19.82
N TYR A 236 -4.63 6.02 -19.66
CA TYR A 236 -5.21 6.38 -18.37
C TYR A 236 -5.01 5.27 -17.33
N TYR A 237 -5.28 4.01 -17.70
CA TYR A 237 -5.10 2.88 -16.80
C TYR A 237 -3.63 2.50 -16.57
N GLU A 238 -2.72 2.75 -17.51
CA GLU A 238 -1.28 2.62 -17.29
C GLU A 238 -0.81 3.61 -16.22
N PHE A 239 -1.22 4.87 -16.32
CA PHE A 239 -0.90 5.87 -15.30
C PHE A 239 -1.43 5.48 -13.93
N MET A 240 -2.67 4.98 -13.88
CA MET A 240 -3.25 4.42 -12.65
C MET A 240 -2.43 3.23 -12.13
N ALA A 241 -2.00 2.31 -13.00
CA ALA A 241 -1.20 1.15 -12.60
C ALA A 241 0.15 1.58 -12.01
N VAL A 242 0.82 2.56 -12.62
CA VAL A 242 2.04 3.16 -12.08
C VAL A 242 1.78 3.82 -10.72
N GLY A 243 0.67 4.56 -10.56
CA GLY A 243 0.30 5.17 -9.28
C GLY A 243 0.02 4.14 -8.17
N ILE A 244 -0.50 2.96 -8.53
CA ILE A 244 -0.66 1.83 -7.59
C ILE A 244 0.71 1.25 -7.21
N GLU A 245 1.61 1.04 -8.19
CA GLU A 245 2.96 0.52 -7.93
C GLU A 245 3.81 1.48 -7.08
N ALA A 246 3.63 2.79 -7.27
CA ALA A 246 4.23 3.84 -6.44
C ALA A 246 3.61 3.96 -5.04
N ASN A 247 2.55 3.20 -4.74
CA ASN A 247 1.78 3.27 -3.50
C ASN A 247 1.17 4.67 -3.25
N ASP A 248 0.86 5.41 -4.31
CA ASP A 248 0.14 6.69 -4.25
C ASP A 248 -1.38 6.51 -4.37
N LEU A 249 -1.82 5.34 -4.84
CA LEU A 249 -3.22 4.95 -5.00
C LEU A 249 -3.56 3.71 -4.17
N GLU A 250 -4.78 3.66 -3.64
CA GLU A 250 -5.35 2.55 -2.90
C GLU A 250 -5.94 1.51 -3.85
N GLU A 251 -5.16 0.46 -4.13
CA GLU A 251 -5.50 -0.61 -5.08
C GLU A 251 -6.87 -1.26 -4.79
N ASN A 252 -7.19 -1.53 -3.52
CA ASN A 252 -8.39 -2.30 -3.16
C ASN A 252 -9.68 -1.55 -3.54
N MET A 253 -9.69 -0.24 -3.35
CA MET A 253 -10.85 0.58 -3.70
C MET A 253 -11.06 0.63 -5.22
N LEU A 254 -9.97 0.77 -5.97
CA LEU A 254 -10.00 0.77 -7.44
C LEU A 254 -10.42 -0.60 -7.98
N PHE A 255 -9.86 -1.68 -7.45
CA PHE A 255 -10.20 -3.05 -7.84
C PHE A 255 -11.70 -3.34 -7.65
N ASN A 256 -12.24 -3.05 -6.46
CA ASN A 256 -13.65 -3.30 -6.14
C ASN A 256 -14.63 -2.48 -7.01
N THR A 257 -14.16 -1.39 -7.64
CA THR A 257 -15.03 -0.49 -8.39
C THR A 257 -14.90 -0.63 -9.89
N ILE A 258 -13.67 -0.73 -10.41
CA ILE A 258 -13.37 -0.74 -11.86
C ILE A 258 -12.53 -1.94 -12.29
N GLY A 259 -12.21 -2.87 -11.38
CA GLY A 259 -11.32 -4.00 -11.66
C GLY A 259 -11.73 -4.83 -12.87
N GLY A 260 -13.01 -5.19 -12.96
CA GLY A 260 -13.55 -5.93 -14.10
C GLY A 260 -13.48 -5.15 -15.42
N THR A 261 -13.82 -3.85 -15.38
CA THR A 261 -13.78 -2.96 -16.55
C THR A 261 -12.37 -2.83 -17.11
N VAL A 262 -11.38 -2.63 -16.23
CA VAL A 262 -9.96 -2.48 -16.62
C VAL A 262 -9.43 -3.76 -17.25
N CYS A 263 -9.71 -4.92 -16.65
CA CYS A 263 -9.32 -6.21 -17.22
C CYS A 263 -9.95 -6.43 -18.59
N SER A 264 -11.25 -6.14 -18.73
CA SER A 264 -11.97 -6.29 -20.00
C SER A 264 -11.47 -5.34 -21.09
N ILE A 265 -11.15 -4.09 -20.76
CA ILE A 265 -10.58 -3.13 -21.72
C ILE A 265 -9.21 -3.60 -22.19
N ARG A 266 -8.33 -4.03 -21.27
CA ARG A 266 -7.00 -4.50 -21.62
C ARG A 266 -7.03 -5.74 -22.51
N ASP A 267 -7.95 -6.66 -22.25
CA ASP A 267 -8.13 -7.88 -23.06
C ASP A 267 -8.64 -7.56 -24.47
N ARG A 268 -9.60 -6.65 -24.59
CA ARG A 268 -10.11 -6.20 -25.89
C ARG A 268 -9.02 -5.57 -26.75
N ALA A 269 -8.09 -4.86 -26.13
CA ALA A 269 -7.02 -4.16 -26.81
C ALA A 269 -5.75 -4.99 -27.05
N ASP A 270 -5.80 -6.31 -26.88
CA ASP A 270 -4.58 -7.13 -26.90
C ASP A 270 -3.81 -7.08 -28.23
N LEU A 271 -4.52 -7.14 -29.37
CA LEU A 271 -3.87 -6.99 -30.67
C LEU A 271 -3.23 -5.61 -30.86
N TYR A 272 -3.89 -4.55 -30.37
CA TYR A 272 -3.33 -3.20 -30.42
C TYR A 272 -2.03 -3.10 -29.61
N VAL A 273 -2.02 -3.61 -28.37
CA VAL A 273 -0.81 -3.62 -27.52
C VAL A 273 0.31 -4.43 -28.16
N GLN A 274 0.01 -5.60 -28.72
CA GLN A 274 1.00 -6.41 -29.45
C GLN A 274 1.56 -5.67 -30.67
N HIS A 275 0.73 -4.96 -31.42
CA HIS A 275 1.16 -4.16 -32.56
C HIS A 275 2.12 -3.04 -32.13
N VAL A 276 1.78 -2.28 -31.09
CA VAL A 276 2.64 -1.20 -30.56
C VAL A 276 3.99 -1.74 -30.06
N ARG A 277 4.01 -2.91 -29.41
CA ARG A 277 5.25 -3.55 -28.97
C ARG A 277 6.15 -3.98 -30.12
N LYS A 278 5.55 -4.52 -31.19
CA LYS A 278 6.28 -4.91 -32.42
C LYS A 278 6.90 -3.70 -33.11
N ASN A 279 6.25 -2.53 -33.03
CA ASN A 279 6.72 -1.28 -33.62
C ASN A 279 7.74 -0.51 -32.74
N GLY A 280 8.41 -1.20 -31.80
CA GLY A 280 9.56 -0.66 -31.08
C GLY A 280 9.28 -0.19 -29.64
N GLN A 281 8.02 -0.13 -29.19
CA GLN A 281 7.69 0.22 -27.81
C GLN A 281 7.48 -1.01 -26.93
N ILE A 282 8.56 -1.76 -26.69
CA ILE A 282 8.52 -3.08 -26.01
C ILE A 282 7.86 -3.00 -24.62
N LEU A 283 8.08 -1.90 -23.90
CA LEU A 283 7.58 -1.69 -22.54
C LEU A 283 6.23 -0.97 -22.45
N CYS A 284 5.54 -0.74 -23.57
CA CYS A 284 4.23 -0.08 -23.52
C CYS A 284 3.26 -0.92 -22.67
N PHE A 285 2.54 -0.25 -21.77
CA PHE A 285 1.53 -0.87 -20.90
C PHE A 285 2.06 -1.97 -19.96
N ALA A 286 3.35 -1.93 -19.61
CA ALA A 286 3.95 -2.97 -18.77
C ALA A 286 3.41 -2.95 -17.33
N ALA A 287 3.12 -1.77 -16.76
CA ALA A 287 2.54 -1.68 -15.42
C ALA A 287 1.09 -2.19 -15.41
N LEU A 288 0.32 -1.83 -16.44
CA LEU A 288 -1.05 -2.29 -16.64
C LEU A 288 -1.11 -3.81 -16.82
N ASP A 289 -0.19 -4.42 -17.57
CA ASP A 289 -0.13 -5.88 -17.73
C ASP A 289 0.09 -6.58 -16.38
N ARG A 290 1.05 -6.09 -15.57
CA ARG A 290 1.29 -6.61 -14.22
C ARG A 290 0.05 -6.44 -13.34
N LEU A 291 -0.63 -5.29 -13.43
CA LEU A 291 -1.85 -5.02 -12.66
C LEU A 291 -2.97 -5.97 -13.07
N VAL A 292 -3.26 -6.10 -14.36
CA VAL A 292 -4.33 -6.94 -14.90
C VAL A 292 -4.09 -8.42 -14.59
N ALA A 293 -2.85 -8.90 -14.70
CA ALA A 293 -2.51 -10.28 -14.31
C ALA A 293 -2.88 -10.56 -12.84
N ARG A 294 -2.58 -9.62 -11.93
CA ARG A 294 -2.94 -9.74 -10.51
C ARG A 294 -4.45 -9.66 -10.31
N TRP A 295 -5.12 -8.72 -10.95
CA TRP A 295 -6.56 -8.48 -10.79
C TRP A 295 -7.40 -9.61 -11.37
N LYS A 296 -7.00 -10.21 -12.50
CA LYS A 296 -7.64 -11.41 -13.04
C LYS A 296 -7.60 -12.57 -12.06
N GLN A 297 -6.43 -12.83 -11.46
CA GLN A 297 -6.33 -13.86 -10.44
C GLN A 297 -7.27 -13.59 -9.26
N ARG A 298 -7.32 -12.33 -8.78
CA ARG A 298 -8.26 -11.93 -7.71
C ARG A 298 -9.72 -12.16 -8.09
N LEU A 299 -10.12 -11.81 -9.32
CA LEU A 299 -11.49 -12.00 -9.80
C LEU A 299 -11.87 -13.49 -9.86
N GLU A 300 -10.97 -14.36 -10.28
CA GLU A 300 -11.22 -15.82 -10.27
C GLU A 300 -11.30 -16.36 -8.84
N ASP A 301 -10.42 -15.91 -7.95
CA ASP A 301 -10.45 -16.28 -6.53
C ASP A 301 -11.79 -15.88 -5.87
N GLU A 302 -12.30 -14.67 -6.16
CA GLU A 302 -13.61 -14.20 -5.69
C GLU A 302 -14.76 -15.02 -6.28
N LYS A 303 -14.74 -15.34 -7.57
CA LYS A 303 -15.75 -16.22 -8.20
C LYS A 303 -15.78 -17.59 -7.53
N HIS A 304 -14.62 -18.20 -7.26
CA HIS A 304 -14.53 -19.48 -6.56
C HIS A 304 -15.04 -19.39 -5.12
N ALA A 305 -14.73 -18.30 -4.41
CA ALA A 305 -15.24 -18.05 -3.07
C ALA A 305 -16.77 -17.92 -3.05
N HIS A 306 -17.35 -17.18 -4.01
CA HIS A 306 -18.80 -17.04 -4.16
C HIS A 306 -19.47 -18.38 -4.53
N ALA A 307 -18.90 -19.16 -5.45
CA ALA A 307 -19.41 -20.47 -5.80
C ALA A 307 -19.43 -21.42 -4.59
N LYS A 308 -18.36 -21.42 -3.78
CA LYS A 308 -18.27 -22.21 -2.56
C LYS A 308 -19.26 -21.77 -1.48
N ALA A 309 -19.56 -20.47 -1.39
CA ALA A 309 -20.55 -19.93 -0.48
C ALA A 309 -21.97 -20.38 -0.86
N ASN A 310 -22.30 -20.36 -2.16
CA ASN A 310 -23.60 -20.80 -2.67
C ASN A 310 -23.85 -22.31 -2.50
N LEU A 311 -22.81 -23.14 -2.54
CA LEU A 311 -22.95 -24.59 -2.30
C LEU A 311 -23.20 -24.97 -0.83
N LYS A 312 -23.00 -24.03 0.11
CA LYS A 312 -23.23 -24.25 1.54
C LYS A 312 -24.63 -23.83 2.00
N GLN A 313 -25.38 -23.14 1.15
CA GLN A 313 -26.77 -22.75 1.39
C GLN A 313 -27.71 -23.84 0.87
#